data_AF-A0A679KBS7-F1
#
_entry.id   AF-A0A679KBS7-F1
#
_cell.length_a   1.000
_cell.length_b   1.000
_cell.length_c   1.000
_cell.angle_alpha   90.00
_cell.angle_beta   90.00
_cell.angle_gamma   90.00
#
_symmetry.space_group_name_H-M   'P 1'
#
loop_
_entity.id
_entity.type
_entity.pdbx_description
1 polymer ?
#
loop_
_entity_poly.entity_id
_entity_poly.type
_entity_poly.pdbx_seq_one_letter_code
_entity_poly.pdbx_strand_id
1 'polypeptide(L)'
;MQFEVSVAIATVLMVGAFILDWPRAVAGLALGIVCRYLPYGTIFIPVGVIMVSGAAELLYPWFGRTTEPHFWSFFLGLFAVAGTASSLYITIRNLKDRL
;
A
#
# COMPACT_ATOMS: atom_id res chain seq x y z
N MET A 1 19.77 -14.64 -7.55
CA MET A 1 18.77 -14.57 -8.63
C MET A 1 17.33 -14.42 -8.16
N GLN A 2 16.68 -15.38 -7.47
CA GLN A 2 15.24 -15.24 -7.13
C GLN A 2 14.92 -14.05 -6.21
N PHE A 3 15.81 -13.74 -5.25
CA PHE A 3 15.65 -12.58 -4.35
C PHE A 3 15.77 -11.25 -5.10
N GLU A 4 16.78 -11.08 -5.96
CA GLU A 4 17.00 -9.86 -6.74
C GLU A 4 15.83 -9.57 -7.68
N VAL A 5 15.30 -10.60 -8.34
CA VAL A 5 14.11 -10.48 -9.20
C VAL A 5 12.88 -10.07 -8.39
N SER A 6 12.68 -10.66 -7.20
CA SER A 6 11.55 -10.31 -6.32
C SER A 6 11.64 -8.86 -5.83
N VAL A 7 12.84 -8.40 -5.48
CA VAL A 7 13.10 -7.00 -5.08
C VAL A 7 12.90 -6.05 -6.26
N ALA A 8 13.36 -6.40 -7.46
CA ALA A 8 13.15 -5.59 -8.65
C ALA A 8 11.66 -5.43 -8.98
N ILE A 9 10.88 -6.51 -8.93
CA ILE A 9 9.42 -6.46 -9.15
C ILE A 9 8.74 -5.60 -8.09
N ALA A 10 9.07 -5.80 -6.80
CA ALA A 10 8.52 -5.00 -5.71
C ALA A 10 8.85 -3.50 -5.87
N THR A 11 10.07 -3.17 -6.32
CA THR A 11 10.51 -1.80 -6.57
C THR A 11 9.73 -1.17 -7.71
N VAL A 12 9.55 -1.88 -8.82
CA VAL A 12 8.76 -1.39 -9.97
C VAL A 12 7.30 -1.15 -9.57
N LEU A 13 6.69 -2.09 -8.83
CA LEU A 13 5.32 -1.94 -8.35
C LEU A 13 5.19 -0.76 -7.36
N MET A 14 6.16 -0.57 -6.47
CA MET A 14 6.19 0.57 -5.55
C MET A 14 6.28 1.88 -6.32
N VAL A 15 7.21 2.00 -7.27
CA VAL A 15 7.36 3.21 -8.09
C VAL A 15 6.08 3.49 -8.89
N GLY A 16 5.48 2.46 -9.49
CA GLY A 16 4.20 2.57 -10.19
C GLY A 16 3.08 3.09 -9.28
N ALA A 17 2.99 2.58 -8.04
CA ALA A 17 2.02 3.04 -7.05
C ALA A 17 2.22 4.53 -6.67
N PHE A 18 3.47 4.97 -6.53
CA PHE A 18 3.79 6.37 -6.23
C PHE A 18 3.48 7.31 -7.40
N ILE A 19 3.74 6.89 -8.63
CA ILE A 19 3.41 7.67 -9.84
C ILE A 19 1.88 7.81 -9.96
N LEU A 20 1.16 6.72 -9.70
CA LEU A 20 -0.29 6.66 -9.87
C LEU A 20 -1.04 7.44 -8.78
N ASP A 21 -0.68 7.24 -7.50
CA ASP A 21 -1.35 7.92 -6.39
C ASP A 21 -0.44 8.02 -5.15
N TRP A 22 0.49 8.98 -5.18
CA TRP A 22 1.52 9.14 -4.14
C TRP A 22 0.99 9.23 -2.69
N PRO A 23 -0.12 9.90 -2.33
CA PRO A 23 -0.59 9.97 -0.95
C PRO A 23 -1.10 8.62 -0.46
N ARG A 24 -1.85 7.88 -1.29
CA ARG A 24 -2.29 6.51 -0.97
C ARG A 24 -1.10 5.57 -0.87
N ALA A 25 -0.11 5.71 -1.75
CA ALA A 25 1.14 4.94 -1.66
C ALA A 25 1.89 5.21 -0.34
N VAL A 26 1.98 6.47 0.10
CA VAL A 26 2.57 6.84 1.40
C VAL A 26 1.75 6.26 2.56
N ALA A 27 0.42 6.33 2.50
CA ALA A 27 -0.45 5.75 3.51
C ALA A 27 -0.31 4.22 3.57
N GLY A 28 -0.11 3.55 2.44
CA GLY A 28 0.18 2.13 2.39
C GLY A 28 1.54 1.77 3.00
N LEU A 29 2.59 2.55 2.78
CA LEU A 29 3.86 2.38 3.49
C LEU A 29 3.67 2.53 5.01
N ALA A 30 2.97 3.57 5.46
CA ALA A 30 2.69 3.79 6.87
C ALA A 30 1.91 2.60 7.47
N LEU A 31 0.91 2.08 6.77
CA LEU A 31 0.18 0.88 7.16
C LEU A 31 1.11 -0.33 7.28
N GLY A 32 2.00 -0.56 6.31
CA GLY A 32 2.98 -1.64 6.36
C GLY A 32 3.92 -1.54 7.56
N ILE A 33 4.35 -0.33 7.94
CA ILE A 33 5.17 -0.08 9.14
C ILE A 33 4.37 -0.39 10.40
N VAL A 34 3.13 0.09 10.51
CA VAL A 34 2.29 -0.13 11.70
C VAL A 34 1.97 -1.62 11.87
N CYS A 35 1.62 -2.32 10.79
CA CYS A 35 1.35 -3.75 10.79
C CYS A 35 2.54 -4.61 11.23
N ARG A 36 3.77 -4.07 11.26
CA ARG A 36 4.93 -4.73 11.88
C ARG A 36 4.75 -4.96 13.38
N TYR A 37 4.10 -4.02 14.06
CA TYR A 37 3.94 -4.03 15.51
C TYR A 37 2.65 -4.71 15.96
N LEU A 38 1.76 -5.03 15.01
CA LEU A 38 0.50 -5.69 15.29
C LEU A 38 0.62 -7.21 15.12
N PRO A 39 0.01 -8.02 16.02
CA PRO A 39 -0.17 -9.44 15.75
C PRO A 39 -1.09 -9.61 14.53
N TYR A 40 -0.94 -10.67 13.73
CA TYR A 40 -1.79 -10.96 12.57
C TYR A 40 -1.77 -9.93 11.41
N GLY A 41 -0.58 -9.47 11.00
CA GLY A 41 -0.43 -8.58 9.84
C GLY A 41 -1.13 -9.07 8.55
N THR A 42 -1.34 -10.37 8.39
CA THR A 42 -2.11 -10.97 7.27
C THR A 42 -3.58 -10.57 7.23
N ILE A 43 -4.17 -10.16 8.36
CA ILE A 43 -5.55 -9.66 8.44
C ILE A 43 -5.57 -8.14 8.43
N PHE A 44 -4.67 -7.51 9.19
CA PHE A 44 -4.62 -6.05 9.30
C PHE A 44 -4.26 -5.35 7.98
N ILE A 45 -3.42 -5.97 7.14
CA ILE A 45 -3.05 -5.38 5.85
C ILE A 45 -4.25 -5.30 4.90
N PRO A 46 -4.97 -6.40 4.56
CA PRO A 46 -6.15 -6.30 3.69
C PRO A 46 -7.21 -5.32 4.20
N VAL A 47 -7.51 -5.36 5.51
CA VAL A 47 -8.50 -4.46 6.12
C VAL A 47 -8.02 -3.02 6.05
N GLY A 48 -6.77 -2.75 6.43
CA GLY A 48 -6.19 -1.41 6.39
C GLY A 48 -6.12 -0.84 4.97
N VAL A 49 -5.80 -1.68 3.98
CA VAL A 49 -5.79 -1.29 2.55
C VAL A 49 -7.17 -0.79 2.13
N ILE A 50 -8.24 -1.54 2.44
CA ILE A 50 -9.62 -1.16 2.12
C ILE A 50 -9.99 0.15 2.83
N MET A 51 -9.68 0.26 4.12
CA MET A 51 -9.99 1.44 4.92
C MET A 51 -9.28 2.69 4.43
N VAL A 52 -7.99 2.61 4.12
CA VAL A 52 -7.18 3.74 3.60
C VAL A 52 -7.70 4.17 2.22
N SER A 53 -7.94 3.22 1.31
CA SER A 53 -8.47 3.54 -0.01
C SER A 53 -9.87 4.16 0.06
N GLY A 54 -10.75 3.62 0.91
CA GLY A 54 -12.09 4.14 1.11
C GLY A 54 -12.09 5.54 1.75
N ALA A 55 -11.26 5.75 2.78
CA ALA A 55 -11.10 7.06 3.40
C ALA A 55 -10.56 8.09 2.40
N ALA A 56 -9.58 7.70 1.59
CA ALA A 56 -9.01 8.58 0.58
C ALA A 56 -10.03 8.95 -0.51
N GLU A 57 -10.93 8.05 -0.93
CA GLU A 57 -12.01 8.40 -1.86
C GLU A 57 -12.97 9.46 -1.32
N LEU A 58 -13.23 9.44 -0.01
CA LEU A 58 -14.09 10.42 0.64
C LEU A 58 -13.38 11.75 0.88
N LEU A 59 -12.07 11.71 1.15
CA LEU A 59 -11.27 12.89 1.48
C LEU A 59 -10.74 13.61 0.24
N TYR A 60 -10.42 12.91 -0.85
CA TYR A 60 -9.83 13.50 -2.05
C TYR A 60 -10.65 14.63 -2.68
N PRO A 61 -12.00 14.58 -2.71
CA PRO A 61 -12.80 15.70 -3.18
C PRO A 61 -12.63 16.97 -2.35
N TRP A 62 -12.45 16.84 -1.03
CA TRP A 62 -12.29 17.98 -0.13
C TRP A 62 -10.94 18.69 -0.32
N PHE A 63 -9.95 17.96 -0.85
CA PHE A 63 -8.63 18.50 -1.18
C PHE A 63 -8.48 18.86 -2.67
N GLY A 64 -9.58 18.86 -3.44
CA GLY A 64 -9.58 19.20 -4.88
C GLY A 64 -8.82 18.21 -5.76
N ARG A 65 -8.58 16.99 -5.26
CA ARG A 65 -7.79 15.95 -5.95
C ARG A 65 -8.65 15.09 -6.88
N THR A 66 -9.93 14.94 -6.54
CA THR A 66 -10.99 14.35 -7.38
C THR A 66 -12.22 15.24 -7.32
N THR A 67 -13.15 15.10 -8.26
CA THR A 67 -14.41 15.85 -8.27
C THR A 67 -15.46 15.21 -7.37
N GLU A 68 -15.47 13.88 -7.30
CA GLU A 68 -16.38 13.06 -6.50
C GLU A 68 -15.76 11.68 -6.22
N PRO A 69 -16.26 10.93 -5.22
CA PRO A 69 -15.84 9.55 -4.98
C PRO A 69 -16.21 8.68 -6.18
N HIS A 70 -15.24 7.92 -6.71
CA HIS A 70 -15.47 7.10 -7.90
C HIS A 70 -14.94 5.68 -7.71
N PHE A 71 -15.74 4.69 -8.07
CA PHE A 71 -15.43 3.27 -7.86
C PHE A 71 -14.13 2.81 -8.56
N TRP A 72 -13.85 3.30 -9.78
CA TRP A 72 -12.56 3.07 -10.44
C TRP A 72 -11.37 3.68 -9.71
N SER A 73 -11.52 4.89 -9.16
CA SER A 73 -10.47 5.54 -8.37
C SER A 73 -10.20 4.76 -7.08
N PHE A 74 -11.23 4.20 -6.46
CA PHE A 74 -11.09 3.31 -5.31
C PHE A 74 -10.21 2.09 -5.63
N PHE A 75 -10.46 1.39 -6.73
CA PHE A 75 -9.66 0.21 -7.13
C PHE A 75 -8.21 0.56 -7.44
N LEU A 76 -7.99 1.67 -8.15
CA LEU A 76 -6.65 2.18 -8.40
C LEU A 76 -5.92 2.50 -7.09
N GLY A 77 -6.63 3.10 -6.13
CA GLY A 77 -6.14 3.30 -4.77
C GLY A 77 -5.82 2.00 -4.04
N LEU A 78 -6.69 0.98 -4.12
CA LEU A 78 -6.43 -0.34 -3.54
C LEU A 78 -5.11 -0.92 -4.06
N PHE A 79 -4.83 -0.82 -5.35
CA PHE A 79 -3.54 -1.26 -5.91
C PHE A 79 -2.36 -0.48 -5.32
N ALA A 80 -2.46 0.85 -5.24
CA ALA A 80 -1.39 1.69 -4.70
C ALA A 80 -1.09 1.40 -3.22
N VAL A 81 -2.14 1.27 -2.39
CA VAL A 81 -2.01 0.98 -0.95
C VAL A 81 -1.58 -0.47 -0.73
N ALA A 82 -2.17 -1.44 -1.43
CA ALA A 82 -1.83 -2.86 -1.28
C ALA A 82 -0.40 -3.15 -1.72
N GLY A 83 0.01 -2.58 -2.86
CA GLY A 83 1.35 -2.77 -3.42
C GLY A 83 2.44 -2.28 -2.46
N THR A 84 2.23 -1.13 -1.82
CA THR A 84 3.20 -0.56 -0.87
C THR A 84 3.13 -1.20 0.51
N ALA A 85 1.94 -1.44 1.07
CA ALA A 85 1.79 -2.05 2.39
C ALA A 85 2.29 -3.51 2.42
N SER A 86 1.91 -4.31 1.42
CA SER A 86 2.24 -5.73 1.36
C SER A 86 3.71 -5.96 1.03
N SER A 87 4.26 -5.21 0.07
CA SER A 87 5.68 -5.32 -0.28
C SER A 87 6.58 -4.97 0.90
N LEU A 88 6.25 -3.91 1.65
CA LEU A 88 7.01 -3.51 2.82
C LEU A 88 6.91 -4.57 3.93
N TYR A 89 5.70 -5.05 4.24
CA TYR A 89 5.51 -6.07 5.27
C TYR A 89 6.25 -7.38 4.97
N ILE A 90 6.15 -7.87 3.73
CA ILE A 90 6.85 -9.11 3.30
C ILE A 90 8.36 -8.91 3.36
N THR A 91 8.86 -7.78 2.86
CA THR A 91 10.30 -7.45 2.90
C THR A 91 10.82 -7.45 4.33
N ILE A 92 10.12 -6.78 5.25
CA ILE A 92 10.49 -6.73 6.67
C ILE A 92 10.47 -8.11 7.30
N ARG A 93 9.44 -8.92 7.04
CA ARG A 93 9.32 -10.27 7.58
C ARG A 93 10.48 -11.16 7.09
N ASN A 94 10.76 -11.14 5.79
CA ASN A 94 11.85 -11.91 5.20
C ASN A 94 13.24 -11.48 5.70
N LEU A 95 13.44 -10.19 6.01
CA LEU A 95 14.67 -9.70 6.63
C LEU A 95 14.81 -10.17 8.08
N LYS A 96 13.71 -10.16 8.85
CA LYS A 96 13.70 -10.63 10.24
C LYS A 96 14.02 -12.12 10.34
N ASP A 97 13.50 -12.94 9.43
CA ASP A 97 13.74 -14.39 9.43
C ASP A 97 15.19 -14.77 9.03
N ARG A 98 16.00 -13.82 8.57
CA ARG A 98 17.40 -14.03 8.14
C ARG A 98 18.45 -13.50 9.12
N LEU A 99 18.05 -12.79 10.17
CA LEU A 99 18.90 -12.23 11.23
C LEU A 99 18.75 -13.05 12.51
#